data_AF-N6WXH2-F1
#
_entry.id   AF-N6WXH2-F1
#
_cell.length_a   1.000
_cell.length_b   1.000
_cell.length_c   1.000
_cell.angle_alpha   90.00
_cell.angle_beta   90.00
_cell.angle_gamma   90.00
#
_symmetry.space_group_name_H-M   'P 1'
#
loop_
_entity.id
_entity.type
_entity.pdbx_description
1 polymer ?
#
loop_
_entity_poly.entity_id
_entity_poly.type
_entity_poly.pdbx_seq_one_letter_code
_entity_poly.pdbx_strand_id
1 'polypeptide(L)'
;MKLWLDKGDKLPIRITVQECAQTMAIPRSRAGKILNELTENGYLESQHLTGEKGRPKRQFNVSPEAGRQLQALKPTESREEPHLASIRALLSHRTSNLGADGPILSPSNIVFLIALLSSANECGAVYGLGSTKLMTYTGMTAQRINLQVSKLKKMGLILATVPGVTGRQILGRTTTSYWLDLSHNLLKLPIPSTIIQKTLVTLDSGDAAHALFDIKSQSRTLRRERARKSGKQLSNQETLELATAKLHVEQLMDIPNFDSALVNDFFKEATNSGLRLAFQTVVDRVARVIAFSRMAEIPGEHRKSPTIGQLKTLYRELLPVRFQPFKSAGFPLKENRQMLLRVVFKIASSLASAILANLPTMGGKFSPVVSFELVPTPRGSNFRALIAVVYPPESHSSESKQSNIDTNELTPEAGSES
;
A
#
# COMPACT_ATOMS: atom_id res chain seq x y z
N MET A 1 12.50 10.12 19.55
CA MET A 1 12.54 9.02 18.57
C MET A 1 13.95 8.75 18.05
N LYS A 2 14.64 9.64 17.30
CA LYS A 2 16.03 9.40 16.82
C LYS A 2 17.04 9.03 17.92
N LEU A 3 17.14 9.84 18.99
CA LEU A 3 18.03 9.55 20.13
C LEU A 3 17.75 8.21 20.83
N TRP A 4 16.50 7.75 20.77
CA TRP A 4 16.06 6.48 21.34
C TRP A 4 16.34 5.32 20.36
N LEU A 5 16.12 5.52 19.06
CA LEU A 5 16.43 4.55 18.01
C LEU A 5 17.94 4.32 17.85
N ASP A 6 18.76 5.35 18.02
CA ASP A 6 20.22 5.27 17.85
C ASP A 6 20.93 4.68 19.08
N LYS A 7 20.35 4.81 20.27
CA LYS A 7 21.01 4.43 21.54
C LYS A 7 20.29 3.34 22.33
N GLY A 8 19.10 2.91 21.91
CA GLY A 8 18.34 1.83 22.53
C GLY A 8 18.04 2.08 24.02
N ASP A 9 18.01 0.99 24.80
CA ASP A 9 17.76 1.01 26.26
C ASP A 9 18.91 1.56 27.10
N LYS A 10 19.96 2.14 26.48
CA LYS A 10 21.06 2.79 27.21
C LYS A 10 20.64 4.20 27.65
N LEU A 11 19.68 4.26 28.56
CA LEU A 11 19.37 5.44 29.37
C LEU A 11 20.11 5.32 30.71
N PRO A 12 20.64 6.42 31.29
CA PRO A 12 20.45 7.81 30.86
C PRO A 12 21.54 8.33 29.91
N ILE A 13 21.13 9.08 28.89
CA ILE A 13 22.04 9.76 27.96
C ILE A 13 22.23 11.20 28.45
N ARG A 14 23.45 11.57 28.84
CA ARG A 14 23.80 12.98 29.10
C ARG A 14 24.10 13.67 27.77
N ILE A 15 23.21 14.57 27.35
CA ILE A 15 23.46 15.47 26.20
C ILE A 15 23.18 16.91 26.59
N THR A 16 24.04 17.83 26.18
CA THR A 16 23.77 19.26 26.34
C THR A 16 22.70 19.71 25.34
N VAL A 17 22.04 20.87 25.61
CA VAL A 17 21.09 21.46 24.65
C VAL A 17 21.76 21.75 23.29
N GLN A 18 23.07 22.04 23.31
CA GLN A 18 23.86 22.28 22.11
C GLN A 18 24.10 20.98 21.33
N GLU A 19 24.52 19.90 22.00
CA GLU A 19 24.65 18.58 21.37
C GLU A 19 23.31 18.06 20.85
N CYS A 20 22.22 18.29 21.59
CA CYS A 20 20.86 17.95 21.16
C CYS A 20 20.47 18.72 19.90
N ALA A 21 20.72 20.03 19.86
CA ALA A 21 20.48 20.88 18.70
C ALA A 21 21.28 20.43 17.47
N GLN A 22 22.55 20.09 17.65
CA GLN A 22 23.42 19.57 16.59
C GLN A 22 22.96 18.18 16.10
N THR A 23 22.68 17.26 17.03
CA THR A 23 22.22 15.90 16.72
C THR A 23 20.90 15.88 15.95
N MET A 24 20.01 16.83 16.25
CA MET A 24 18.71 16.98 15.60
C MET A 24 18.72 17.96 14.41
N ALA A 25 19.86 18.59 14.13
CA ALA A 25 20.01 19.68 13.15
C ALA A 25 18.89 20.72 13.23
N ILE A 26 18.73 21.30 14.43
CA ILE A 26 17.81 22.40 14.68
C ILE A 26 18.52 23.57 15.37
N PRO A 27 18.00 24.80 15.26
CA PRO A 27 18.53 25.92 16.03
C PRO A 27 18.47 25.66 17.54
N ARG A 28 19.51 26.08 18.27
CA ARG A 28 19.60 25.93 19.73
C ARG A 28 18.38 26.51 20.46
N SER A 29 17.89 27.66 20.00
CA SER A 29 16.69 28.32 20.54
C SER A 29 15.44 27.44 20.43
N ARG A 30 15.33 26.66 19.35
CA ARG A 30 14.23 25.73 19.11
C ARG A 30 14.39 24.43 19.91
N ALA A 31 15.62 23.94 20.05
CA ALA A 31 15.90 22.78 20.90
C ALA A 31 15.49 23.01 22.36
N GLY A 32 15.78 24.21 22.89
CA GLY A 32 15.36 24.59 24.25
C GLY A 32 13.84 24.60 24.42
N LYS A 33 13.09 25.16 23.46
CA LYS A 33 11.62 25.16 23.50
C LYS A 33 11.04 23.75 23.45
N ILE A 34 11.53 22.90 22.55
CA ILE A 34 11.08 21.50 22.43
C ILE A 34 11.35 20.73 23.71
N LEU A 35 12.53 20.90 24.33
CA LEU A 35 12.84 20.23 25.60
C LEU A 35 11.89 20.67 26.72
N ASN A 36 11.56 21.96 26.79
CA ASN A 36 10.58 22.45 27.76
C ASN A 36 9.18 21.89 27.47
N GLU A 37 8.70 21.93 26.22
CA GLU A 37 7.40 21.36 25.84
C GLU A 37 7.32 19.86 26.17
N LEU A 38 8.38 19.09 25.94
CA LEU A 38 8.44 17.67 26.30
C LEU A 38 8.44 17.45 27.81
N THR A 39 9.04 18.35 28.59
CA THR A 39 8.98 18.31 30.05
C THR A 39 7.58 18.69 30.57
N GLU A 40 6.96 19.73 30.02
CA GLU A 40 5.61 20.18 30.37
C GLU A 40 4.56 19.09 30.09
N ASN A 41 4.73 18.35 28.99
CA ASN A 41 3.86 17.23 28.63
C ASN A 41 4.23 15.91 29.34
N GLY A 42 5.18 15.92 30.29
CA GLY A 42 5.52 14.76 31.11
C GLY A 42 6.34 13.67 30.42
N TYR A 43 6.85 13.91 29.21
CA TYR A 43 7.70 12.97 28.48
C TYR A 43 9.15 12.97 28.98
N LEU A 44 9.62 14.09 29.52
CA LEU A 44 10.96 14.26 30.05
C LEU A 44 10.94 14.82 31.48
N GLU A 45 11.77 14.28 32.35
CA GLU A 45 12.06 14.85 33.66
C GLU A 45 13.32 15.72 33.58
N SER A 46 13.25 16.96 34.07
CA SER A 46 14.39 17.87 34.12
C SER A 46 14.97 17.93 35.52
N GLN A 47 16.25 17.60 35.68
CA GLN A 47 16.99 17.74 36.93
C GLN A 47 18.04 18.84 36.79
N HIS A 48 18.14 19.71 37.80
CA HIS A 48 19.17 20.74 37.85
C HIS A 48 20.37 20.19 38.61
N LEU A 49 21.53 20.14 37.95
CA LEU A 49 22.77 19.70 38.59
C LEU A 49 23.38 20.91 39.31
N THR A 50 23.23 20.93 40.63
CA THR A 50 23.94 21.84 41.53
C THR A 50 25.27 21.21 41.93
N GLY A 51 26.41 21.79 41.51
CA GLY A 51 27.73 21.32 41.96
C GLY A 51 28.93 21.66 41.08
N GLU A 52 28.73 22.01 39.81
CA GLU A 52 29.83 22.43 38.93
C GLU A 52 29.89 23.95 38.81
N LYS A 53 31.08 24.56 38.99
CA LYS A 53 31.28 26.00 38.79
C LYS A 53 30.77 26.43 37.40
N GLY A 54 29.82 27.36 37.36
CA GLY A 54 29.27 27.93 36.12
C GLY A 54 27.74 27.95 36.07
N ARG A 55 27.19 28.24 34.88
CA ARG A 55 25.74 28.27 34.63
C ARG A 55 25.12 26.90 34.94
N PRO A 56 23.98 26.82 35.66
CA PRO A 56 23.35 25.55 36.03
C PRO A 56 23.14 24.65 34.82
N LYS A 57 23.67 23.42 34.90
CA LYS A 57 23.47 22.40 33.86
C LYS A 57 22.15 21.67 34.12
N ARG A 58 21.30 21.59 33.09
CA ARG A 58 20.05 20.82 33.13
C ARG A 58 20.31 19.44 32.53
N GLN A 59 20.01 18.39 33.29
CA GLN A 59 19.94 17.02 32.79
C GLN A 59 18.49 16.67 32.48
N PHE A 60 18.27 15.94 31.41
CA PHE A 60 16.95 15.43 31.03
C PHE A 60 16.97 13.92 31.06
N ASN A 61 15.99 13.32 31.74
CA ASN A 61 15.74 11.89 31.73
C ASN A 61 14.40 11.63 31.05
N VAL A 62 14.25 10.49 30.38
CA VAL A 62 12.92 10.05 29.91
C VAL A 62 12.12 9.66 31.16
N SER A 63 10.90 10.19 31.30
CA SER A 63 10.08 9.86 32.46
C SER A 63 9.79 8.34 32.48
N PRO A 64 9.67 7.69 33.65
CA PRO A 64 9.35 6.26 33.74
C PRO A 64 8.05 5.91 32.99
N GLU A 65 7.08 6.83 32.99
CA GLU A 65 5.83 6.68 32.26
C GLU A 65 6.04 6.71 30.74
N ALA A 66 6.80 7.69 30.23
CA ALA A 66 7.15 7.72 28.81
C ALA A 66 8.02 6.52 28.41
N GLY A 67 8.90 6.06 29.29
CA GLY A 67 9.67 4.83 29.13
C GLY A 67 8.78 3.60 28.98
N ARG A 68 7.79 3.44 29.86
CA ARG A 68 6.79 2.37 29.79
C ARG A 68 5.93 2.46 28.53
N GLN A 69 5.50 3.66 28.13
CA GLN A 69 4.76 3.85 26.89
C GLN A 69 5.61 3.49 25.66
N LEU A 70 6.89 3.90 25.62
CA LEU A 70 7.82 3.52 24.55
C LEU A 70 8.13 2.02 24.54
N GLN A 71 8.21 1.38 25.70
CA GLN A 71 8.40 -0.07 25.82
C GLN A 71 7.15 -0.85 25.44
N ALA A 72 5.95 -0.37 25.78
CA ALA A 72 4.67 -0.93 25.32
C ALA A 72 4.47 -0.77 23.82
N LEU A 73 5.16 0.20 23.21
CA LEU A 73 5.23 0.39 21.75
C LEU A 73 6.30 -0.49 21.09
N LYS A 74 7.20 -1.16 21.84
CA LYS A 74 8.09 -2.17 21.25
C LYS A 74 7.23 -3.38 20.87
N PRO A 75 7.24 -3.82 19.60
CA PRO A 75 6.46 -4.99 19.20
C PRO A 75 6.91 -6.23 19.99
N THR A 76 5.95 -7.00 20.49
CA THR A 76 6.18 -8.29 21.19
C THR A 76 6.65 -9.40 20.25
N GLU A 77 6.62 -9.16 18.94
CA GLU A 77 7.05 -10.09 17.91
C GLU A 77 7.99 -9.38 16.93
N SER A 78 9.12 -10.00 16.59
CA SER A 78 10.09 -9.56 15.57
C SER A 78 9.48 -9.58 14.16
N ARG A 79 8.40 -8.83 13.93
CA ARG A 79 7.93 -8.53 12.60
C ARG A 79 8.84 -7.42 12.09
N GLU A 80 9.76 -7.75 11.18
CA GLU A 80 10.60 -6.76 10.51
C GLU A 80 9.68 -5.66 9.95
N GLU A 81 9.77 -4.45 10.50
CA GLU A 81 9.01 -3.32 9.98
C GLU A 81 9.57 -2.98 8.57
N PRO A 82 8.79 -3.15 7.50
CA PRO A 82 9.31 -3.18 6.13
C PRO A 82 9.99 -1.85 5.73
N HIS A 83 9.66 -0.76 6.42
CA HIS A 83 10.12 0.59 6.07
C HIS A 83 11.01 1.23 7.13
N LEU A 84 11.43 0.51 8.18
CA LEU A 84 12.24 1.09 9.25
C LEU A 84 13.57 1.65 8.74
N ALA A 85 14.18 0.96 7.78
CA ALA A 85 15.38 1.44 7.10
C ALA A 85 15.10 2.81 6.42
N SER A 86 14.06 2.90 5.59
CA SER A 86 13.66 4.13 4.91
C SER A 86 13.36 5.27 5.90
N ILE A 87 12.70 4.96 7.03
CA ILE A 87 12.43 5.92 8.11
C ILE A 87 13.74 6.43 8.73
N ARG A 88 14.69 5.53 9.01
CA ARG A 88 16.03 5.91 9.52
C ARG A 88 16.78 6.79 8.51
N ALA A 89 16.72 6.46 7.22
CA ALA A 89 17.32 7.27 6.16
C ALA A 89 16.78 8.71 6.14
N LEU A 90 15.45 8.86 6.19
CA LEU A 90 14.78 10.15 6.24
C LEU A 90 15.19 10.98 7.46
N LEU A 91 15.32 10.34 8.62
CA LEU A 91 15.76 11.01 9.85
C LEU A 91 17.24 11.42 9.77
N SER A 92 18.08 10.62 9.12
CA SER A 92 19.51 10.92 8.91
C SER A 92 19.72 12.09 7.95
N HIS A 93 18.94 12.19 6.86
CA HIS A 93 19.03 13.30 5.89
C HIS A 93 18.86 14.68 6.52
N ARG A 94 18.07 14.78 7.59
CA ARG A 94 17.92 16.05 8.31
C ARG A 94 19.21 16.47 9.03
N THR A 95 20.00 15.50 9.45
CA THR A 95 21.06 15.68 10.47
C THR A 95 22.47 15.64 9.93
N SER A 96 22.64 15.23 8.68
CA SER A 96 23.91 15.28 7.98
C SER A 96 24.14 16.69 7.43
N ASN A 97 25.26 17.32 7.79
CA ASN A 97 25.80 18.49 7.08
C ASN A 97 26.35 18.13 5.67
N LEU A 98 26.19 16.87 5.24
CA LEU A 98 26.72 16.32 4.00
C LEU A 98 25.71 16.50 2.87
N GLY A 99 25.98 17.47 2.01
CA GLY A 99 25.41 17.57 0.67
C GLY A 99 24.60 18.83 0.44
N ALA A 100 25.28 19.92 0.09
CA ALA A 100 24.69 21.16 -0.40
C ALA A 100 23.91 21.02 -1.73
N ASP A 101 23.89 19.82 -2.34
CA ASP A 101 23.37 19.58 -3.69
C ASP A 101 22.18 18.60 -3.75
N GLY A 102 21.66 18.12 -2.62
CA GLY A 102 20.48 17.25 -2.57
C GLY A 102 19.17 18.03 -2.38
N PRO A 103 18.02 17.60 -2.93
CA PRO A 103 16.73 18.24 -2.67
C PRO A 103 16.36 18.16 -1.19
N ILE A 104 16.48 19.29 -0.48
CA ILE A 104 16.25 19.39 0.96
C ILE A 104 14.76 19.10 1.25
N LEU A 105 14.48 17.94 1.84
CA LEU A 105 13.15 17.66 2.37
C LEU A 105 12.88 18.55 3.58
N SER A 106 11.79 19.33 3.52
CA SER A 106 11.36 20.10 4.69
C SER A 106 11.04 19.18 5.87
N PRO A 107 11.20 19.63 7.14
CA PRO A 107 10.81 18.84 8.30
C PRO A 107 9.36 18.35 8.26
N SER A 108 8.46 19.14 7.67
CA SER A 108 7.08 18.72 7.43
C SER A 108 7.00 17.52 6.48
N ASN A 109 7.72 17.55 5.35
CA ASN A 109 7.75 16.41 4.43
C ASN A 109 8.29 15.15 5.08
N ILE A 110 9.33 15.28 5.91
CA ILE A 110 9.92 14.14 6.64
C ILE A 110 8.89 13.52 7.58
N VAL A 111 8.26 14.31 8.46
CA VAL A 111 7.25 13.82 9.39
C VAL A 111 6.07 13.20 8.66
N PHE A 112 5.63 13.83 7.56
CA PHE A 112 4.54 13.30 6.74
C PHE A 112 4.91 11.96 6.07
N LEU A 113 6.11 11.84 5.50
CA LEU A 113 6.59 10.60 4.90
C LEU A 113 6.75 9.49 5.93
N ILE A 114 7.24 9.79 7.14
CA ILE A 114 7.32 8.81 8.23
C ILE A 114 5.92 8.29 8.56
N ALA A 115 4.93 9.17 8.71
CA ALA A 115 3.56 8.76 8.98
C ALA A 115 2.98 7.84 7.87
N LEU A 116 3.32 8.11 6.60
CA LEU A 116 2.92 7.26 5.48
C LEU A 116 3.65 5.91 5.50
N LEU A 117 4.98 5.91 5.66
CA LEU A 117 5.81 4.69 5.69
C LEU A 117 5.43 3.77 6.86
N SER A 118 5.12 4.33 8.03
CA SER A 118 4.64 3.56 9.18
C SER A 118 3.28 2.90 8.96
N SER A 119 2.52 3.32 7.94
CA SER A 119 1.22 2.74 7.58
C SER A 119 1.23 2.02 6.22
N ALA A 120 2.39 1.91 5.58
CA ALA A 120 2.53 1.35 4.25
C ALA A 120 2.75 -0.17 4.29
N ASN A 121 2.20 -0.89 3.31
CA ASN A 121 2.56 -2.28 3.05
C ASN A 121 3.96 -2.38 2.41
N GLU A 122 4.44 -3.59 2.14
CA GLU A 122 5.78 -3.86 1.62
C GLU A 122 6.06 -3.17 0.27
N CYS A 123 5.02 -2.92 -0.53
CA CYS A 123 5.11 -2.22 -1.82
C CYS A 123 5.00 -0.69 -1.71
N GLY A 124 4.84 -0.14 -0.50
CA GLY A 124 4.70 1.30 -0.28
C GLY A 124 3.27 1.82 -0.42
N ALA A 125 2.27 0.95 -0.46
CA ALA A 125 0.87 1.34 -0.54
C ALA A 125 0.26 1.57 0.85
N VAL A 126 -0.42 2.70 1.01
CA VAL A 126 -1.03 3.14 2.26
C VAL A 126 -2.55 3.17 2.08
N TYR A 127 -3.24 2.36 2.86
CA TYR A 127 -4.70 2.25 2.88
C TYR A 127 -5.26 2.64 4.26
N GLY A 128 -6.48 3.18 4.32
CA GLY A 128 -7.18 3.42 5.59
C GLY A 128 -6.69 4.64 6.38
N LEU A 129 -5.74 5.41 5.86
CA LEU A 129 -5.13 6.54 6.55
C LEU A 129 -5.85 7.85 6.20
N GLY A 130 -6.92 8.13 6.94
CA GLY A 130 -7.73 9.34 6.77
C GLY A 130 -7.05 10.63 7.20
N SER A 131 -7.58 11.77 6.74
CA SER A 131 -7.06 13.10 7.08
C SER A 131 -6.97 13.34 8.58
N THR A 132 -7.98 12.92 9.36
CA THR A 132 -7.97 13.05 10.82
C THR A 132 -6.77 12.34 11.46
N LYS A 133 -6.50 11.08 11.07
CA LYS A 133 -5.34 10.34 11.58
C LYS A 133 -4.03 10.99 11.15
N LEU A 134 -3.93 11.46 9.91
CA LEU A 134 -2.74 12.19 9.45
C LEU A 134 -2.51 13.48 10.22
N MET A 135 -3.56 14.25 10.52
CA MET A 135 -3.45 15.45 11.34
C MET A 135 -2.96 15.10 12.75
N THR A 136 -3.48 14.02 13.35
CA THR A 136 -3.01 13.52 14.64
C THR A 136 -1.54 13.07 14.59
N TYR A 137 -1.14 12.27 13.60
CA TYR A 137 0.22 11.74 13.51
C TYR A 137 1.27 12.80 13.20
N THR A 138 0.89 13.84 12.45
CA THR A 138 1.85 14.85 11.95
C THR A 138 1.76 16.18 12.68
N GLY A 139 0.71 16.41 13.47
CA GLY A 139 0.38 17.71 14.07
C GLY A 139 0.02 18.79 13.04
N MET A 140 -0.22 18.42 11.78
CA MET A 140 -0.49 19.37 10.70
C MET A 140 -1.98 19.63 10.52
N THR A 141 -2.30 20.78 9.94
CA THR A 141 -3.65 21.06 9.43
C THR A 141 -3.92 20.31 8.12
N ALA A 142 -5.19 20.11 7.78
CA ALA A 142 -5.60 19.47 6.52
C ALA A 142 -5.05 20.20 5.29
N GLN A 143 -5.06 21.54 5.29
CA GLN A 143 -4.47 22.35 4.22
C GLN A 143 -2.97 22.09 4.04
N ARG A 144 -2.23 21.99 5.15
CA ARG A 144 -0.80 21.72 5.12
C ARG A 144 -0.51 20.31 4.59
N ILE A 145 -1.32 19.32 4.94
CA ILE A 145 -1.24 17.95 4.40
C ILE A 145 -1.38 17.99 2.87
N ASN A 146 -2.41 18.65 2.33
CA ASN A 146 -2.63 18.74 0.89
C ASN A 146 -1.45 19.40 0.15
N LEU A 147 -0.82 20.41 0.78
CA LEU A 147 0.39 21.02 0.25
C LEU A 147 1.57 20.04 0.23
N GLN A 148 1.78 19.23 1.28
CA GLN A 148 2.85 18.23 1.29
C GLN A 148 2.60 17.13 0.26
N VAL A 149 1.37 16.64 0.12
CA VAL A 149 1.00 15.66 -0.91
C VAL A 149 1.36 16.21 -2.30
N SER A 150 1.00 17.46 -2.58
CA SER A 150 1.30 18.10 -3.87
C SER A 150 2.81 18.23 -4.11
N LYS A 151 3.59 18.60 -3.08
CA LYS A 151 5.05 18.71 -3.18
C LYS A 151 5.71 17.35 -3.39
N LEU A 152 5.33 16.35 -2.61
CA LEU A 152 5.91 15.00 -2.68
C LEU A 152 5.58 14.29 -4.00
N LYS A 153 4.41 14.55 -4.58
CA LYS A 153 4.08 14.13 -5.96
C LYS A 153 5.03 14.78 -6.98
N LYS A 154 5.23 16.11 -6.90
CA LYS A 154 6.15 16.83 -7.79
C LYS A 154 7.59 16.32 -7.68
N MET A 155 7.99 15.89 -6.49
CA MET A 155 9.31 15.29 -6.23
C MET A 155 9.41 13.81 -6.63
N GLY A 156 8.32 13.17 -7.08
CA GLY A 156 8.32 11.75 -7.45
C GLY A 156 8.30 10.77 -6.27
N LEU A 157 8.18 11.25 -5.02
CA LEU A 157 8.12 10.39 -3.82
C LEU A 157 6.75 9.72 -3.64
N ILE A 158 5.70 10.30 -4.20
CA ILE A 158 4.36 9.72 -4.27
C ILE A 158 4.05 9.43 -5.73
N LEU A 159 3.90 8.14 -6.06
CA LEU A 159 3.58 7.66 -7.39
C LEU A 159 2.14 7.98 -7.79
N ALA A 160 1.20 7.73 -6.87
CA ALA A 160 -0.21 7.95 -7.10
C ALA A 160 -0.95 8.28 -5.81
N THR A 161 -2.11 8.92 -5.95
CA THR A 161 -3.06 9.08 -4.86
C THR A 161 -4.48 8.91 -5.37
N VAL A 162 -5.30 8.19 -4.62
CA VAL A 162 -6.74 8.13 -4.84
C VAL A 162 -7.41 8.87 -3.69
N PRO A 163 -8.04 10.03 -3.93
CA PRO A 163 -8.66 10.81 -2.86
C PRO A 163 -9.80 10.02 -2.22
N GLY A 164 -9.94 10.17 -0.89
CA GLY A 164 -11.10 9.63 -0.19
C GLY A 164 -12.39 10.30 -0.66
N VAL A 165 -13.41 9.48 -0.92
CA VAL A 165 -14.73 9.90 -1.36
C VAL A 165 -15.81 9.38 -0.43
N THR A 166 -16.97 10.04 -0.43
CA THR A 166 -18.18 9.56 0.23
C THR A 166 -19.18 9.12 -0.83
N GLY A 167 -19.36 7.81 -0.98
CA GLY A 167 -20.44 7.23 -1.79
C GLY A 167 -21.68 6.98 -0.92
N ARG A 168 -22.86 7.26 -1.46
CA ARG A 168 -24.13 7.01 -0.75
C ARG A 168 -24.56 5.56 -0.89
N GLN A 169 -24.30 4.98 -2.06
CA GLN A 169 -24.80 3.65 -2.43
C GLN A 169 -23.74 2.55 -2.34
N ILE A 170 -22.47 2.89 -2.52
CA ILE A 170 -21.32 2.00 -2.43
C ILE A 170 -20.16 2.68 -1.72
N LEU A 171 -19.25 1.89 -1.14
CA LEU A 171 -18.01 2.28 -0.46
C LEU A 171 -18.15 3.15 0.80
N GLY A 172 -19.29 3.81 1.01
CA GLY A 172 -19.48 4.71 2.13
C GLY A 172 -18.44 5.82 2.13
N ARG A 173 -17.94 6.16 3.33
CA ARG A 173 -16.84 7.11 3.47
C ARG A 173 -15.49 6.39 3.39
N THR A 174 -14.77 6.63 2.31
CA THR A 174 -13.43 6.11 2.06
C THR A 174 -12.35 7.11 2.47
N THR A 175 -11.14 6.60 2.72
CA THR A 175 -9.96 7.41 3.04
C THR A 175 -9.06 7.51 1.82
N THR A 176 -8.22 8.54 1.78
CA THR A 176 -7.23 8.68 0.71
C THR A 176 -6.23 7.53 0.76
N SER A 177 -5.97 6.95 -0.41
CA SER A 177 -4.92 5.94 -0.60
C SER A 177 -3.70 6.56 -1.26
N TYR A 178 -2.51 6.16 -0.82
CA TYR A 178 -1.23 6.69 -1.31
C TYR A 178 -0.34 5.53 -1.76
N TRP A 179 0.42 5.74 -2.83
CA TRP A 179 1.46 4.81 -3.27
C TRP A 179 2.79 5.55 -3.27
N LEU A 180 3.73 5.07 -2.45
CA LEU A 180 5.05 5.66 -2.29
C LEU A 180 6.04 5.08 -3.31
N ASP A 181 6.98 5.90 -3.77
CA ASP A 181 8.10 5.42 -4.55
C ASP A 181 9.26 5.01 -3.63
N LEU A 182 9.24 3.74 -3.21
CA LEU A 182 10.30 3.17 -2.38
C LEU A 182 11.65 3.05 -3.13
N SER A 183 11.65 3.16 -4.46
CA SER A 183 12.89 3.16 -5.25
C SER A 183 13.61 4.52 -5.28
N HIS A 184 12.99 5.55 -4.70
CA HIS A 184 13.52 6.91 -4.67
C HIS A 184 14.80 7.01 -3.81
N ASN A 185 15.79 7.77 -4.28
CA ASN A 185 17.11 7.88 -3.65
C ASN A 185 17.06 8.37 -2.18
N LEU A 186 16.06 9.17 -1.83
CA LEU A 186 15.84 9.68 -0.46
C LEU A 186 15.29 8.63 0.53
N LEU A 187 14.77 7.50 0.02
CA LEU A 187 14.25 6.40 0.84
C LEU A 187 15.18 5.18 0.80
N LYS A 188 16.01 5.04 -0.24
CA LYS A 188 16.98 3.96 -0.36
C LYS A 188 18.05 4.03 0.73
N LEU A 189 18.21 2.92 1.44
CA LEU A 189 19.48 2.55 2.06
C LEU A 189 20.09 1.38 1.26
N PRO A 190 21.42 1.24 1.25
CA PRO A 190 22.13 0.18 0.53
C PRO A 190 22.05 -1.17 1.26
N ILE A 191 20.85 -1.65 1.60
CA ILE A 191 20.66 -3.00 2.17
C ILE A 191 19.87 -3.84 1.15
N PRO A 192 20.50 -4.84 0.50
CA PRO A 192 19.89 -5.59 -0.58
C PRO A 192 19.31 -6.90 -0.05
N SER A 193 18.08 -6.89 0.44
CA SER A 193 17.31 -8.14 0.56
C SER A 193 16.08 -8.16 -0.33
N THR A 194 15.61 -7.01 -0.82
CA THR A 194 14.40 -6.94 -1.66
C THR A 194 14.59 -5.98 -2.83
N ILE A 195 14.26 -6.45 -4.03
CA ILE A 195 14.26 -5.68 -5.27
C ILE A 195 12.83 -5.26 -5.54
N ILE A 196 12.62 -3.96 -5.76
CA ILE A 196 11.33 -3.41 -6.17
C ILE A 196 11.33 -3.28 -7.68
N GLN A 197 10.53 -4.10 -8.35
CA GLN A 197 10.31 -4.05 -9.79
C GLN A 197 9.03 -3.28 -10.09
N LYS A 198 9.08 -2.42 -11.11
CA LYS A 198 7.96 -1.61 -11.54
C LYS A 198 7.81 -1.74 -13.05
N THR A 199 6.67 -2.25 -13.49
CA THR A 199 6.34 -2.38 -14.92
C THR A 199 4.94 -1.86 -15.18
N LEU A 200 4.79 -1.22 -16.33
CA LEU A 200 3.49 -0.81 -16.83
C LEU A 200 2.82 -2.03 -17.46
N VAL A 201 1.63 -2.37 -16.97
CA VAL A 201 0.82 -3.47 -17.50
C VAL A 201 -0.50 -2.91 -18.03
N THR A 202 -0.95 -3.49 -19.13
CA THR A 202 -2.31 -3.28 -19.66
C THR A 202 -3.16 -4.44 -19.17
N LEU A 203 -4.20 -4.12 -18.40
CA LEU A 203 -5.12 -5.11 -17.88
C LEU A 203 -6.49 -4.79 -18.49
N ASP A 204 -6.89 -5.51 -19.52
CA ASP A 204 -8.16 -5.28 -20.24
C ASP A 204 -9.38 -5.40 -19.31
N SER A 205 -9.28 -6.29 -18.31
CA SER A 205 -10.26 -6.41 -17.23
C SER A 205 -10.28 -5.22 -16.25
N GLY A 206 -9.35 -4.28 -16.39
CA GLY A 206 -9.19 -3.09 -15.54
C GLY A 206 -10.29 -2.06 -15.75
N ASP A 207 -10.85 -1.94 -16.95
CA ASP A 207 -11.98 -1.06 -17.25
C ASP A 207 -13.32 -1.63 -16.78
N ALA A 208 -13.37 -2.94 -16.48
CA ALA A 208 -14.64 -3.60 -16.21
C ALA A 208 -15.37 -3.01 -14.99
N ALA A 209 -14.65 -2.55 -13.97
CA ALA A 209 -15.25 -1.90 -12.82
C ALA A 209 -15.76 -0.48 -13.14
N HIS A 210 -15.08 0.25 -14.05
CA HIS A 210 -15.57 1.53 -14.56
C HIS A 210 -16.82 1.35 -15.42
N ALA A 211 -16.84 0.34 -16.28
CA ALA A 211 -17.96 0.02 -17.17
C ALA A 211 -19.28 -0.22 -16.42
N LEU A 212 -19.24 -0.73 -15.18
CA LEU A 212 -20.46 -0.90 -14.36
C LEU A 212 -21.26 0.39 -14.18
N PHE A 213 -20.59 1.54 -14.13
CA PHE A 213 -21.25 2.84 -14.03
C PHE A 213 -21.92 3.28 -15.34
N ASP A 214 -21.54 2.66 -16.47
CA ASP A 214 -21.99 3.04 -17.80
C ASP A 214 -22.96 2.02 -18.43
N ILE A 215 -23.11 0.80 -17.87
CA ILE A 215 -24.04 -0.23 -18.38
C ILE A 215 -25.45 0.35 -18.60
N LYS A 216 -25.96 1.11 -17.63
CA LYS A 216 -27.32 1.68 -17.70
C LYS A 216 -27.46 2.74 -18.79
N SER A 217 -26.49 3.64 -18.94
CA SER A 217 -26.53 4.69 -19.98
C SER A 217 -26.36 4.07 -21.36
N GLN A 218 -25.48 3.07 -21.48
CA GLN A 218 -25.25 2.34 -22.72
C GLN A 218 -26.49 1.56 -23.15
N SER A 219 -27.14 0.85 -22.22
CA SER A 219 -28.39 0.12 -22.48
C SER A 219 -29.51 1.05 -22.98
N ARG A 220 -29.65 2.24 -22.39
CA ARG A 220 -30.63 3.25 -22.82
C ARG A 220 -30.35 3.75 -24.24
N THR A 221 -29.09 3.97 -24.56
CA THR A 221 -28.65 4.45 -25.88
C THR A 221 -28.97 3.42 -26.96
N LEU A 222 -28.62 2.15 -26.72
CA LEU A 222 -28.89 1.04 -27.64
C LEU A 222 -30.40 0.86 -27.92
N ARG A 223 -31.25 0.98 -26.90
CA ARG A 223 -32.71 0.91 -27.09
C ARG A 223 -33.22 2.03 -27.99
N ARG A 224 -32.72 3.26 -27.82
CA ARG A 224 -33.11 4.42 -28.64
C ARG A 224 -32.64 4.27 -30.08
N GLU A 225 -31.41 3.79 -30.28
CA GLU A 225 -30.86 3.55 -31.62
C GLU A 225 -31.65 2.46 -32.37
N ARG A 226 -31.99 1.36 -31.69
CA ARG A 226 -32.78 0.27 -32.29
C ARG A 226 -34.22 0.71 -32.61
N ALA A 227 -34.87 1.42 -31.68
CA ALA A 227 -36.21 1.98 -31.92
C ALA A 227 -36.25 2.90 -33.14
N ARG A 228 -35.20 3.71 -33.35
CA ARG A 228 -35.06 4.58 -34.54
C ARG A 228 -34.81 3.82 -35.83
N LYS A 229 -33.99 2.75 -35.80
CA LYS A 229 -33.57 2.02 -37.01
C LYS A 229 -34.56 0.97 -37.48
N SER A 230 -35.23 0.26 -36.58
CA SER A 230 -36.05 -0.91 -36.96
C SER A 230 -37.48 -0.88 -36.44
N GLY A 231 -37.86 0.13 -35.64
CA GLY A 231 -39.16 0.18 -34.97
C GLY A 231 -39.40 -0.93 -33.93
N LYS A 232 -38.48 -1.88 -33.78
CA LYS A 232 -38.57 -3.00 -32.84
C LYS A 232 -37.88 -2.68 -31.53
N GLN A 233 -38.55 -2.98 -30.42
CA GLN A 233 -37.99 -2.85 -29.08
C GLN A 233 -37.08 -4.06 -28.79
N LEU A 234 -35.85 -3.81 -28.37
CA LEU A 234 -34.96 -4.86 -27.85
C LEU A 234 -35.51 -5.41 -26.53
N SER A 235 -35.38 -6.71 -26.33
CA SER A 235 -35.60 -7.29 -25.01
C SER A 235 -34.57 -6.77 -23.99
N ASN A 236 -34.86 -6.91 -22.70
CA ASN A 236 -33.94 -6.51 -21.64
C ASN A 236 -32.61 -7.27 -21.74
N GLN A 237 -32.66 -8.57 -22.04
CA GLN A 237 -31.51 -9.45 -22.14
C GLN A 237 -30.62 -9.11 -23.34
N GLU A 238 -31.19 -8.98 -24.53
CA GLU A 238 -30.42 -8.60 -25.74
C GLU A 238 -29.79 -7.20 -25.59
N THR A 239 -30.50 -6.27 -24.94
CA THR A 239 -29.93 -4.94 -24.65
C THR A 239 -28.71 -5.05 -23.75
N LEU A 240 -28.80 -5.90 -22.71
CA LEU A 240 -27.73 -6.08 -21.74
C LEU A 240 -26.51 -6.73 -22.39
N GLU A 241 -26.70 -7.77 -23.19
CA GLU A 241 -25.64 -8.45 -23.96
C GLU A 241 -24.92 -7.49 -24.91
N LEU A 242 -25.68 -6.68 -25.66
CA LEU A 242 -25.07 -5.68 -26.55
C LEU A 242 -24.34 -4.57 -25.76
N ALA A 243 -24.86 -4.19 -24.59
CA ALA A 243 -24.23 -3.18 -23.74
C ALA A 243 -22.93 -3.71 -23.12
N THR A 244 -22.92 -4.95 -22.63
CA THR A 244 -21.72 -5.58 -22.04
C THR A 244 -20.66 -5.83 -23.10
N ALA A 245 -21.04 -6.26 -24.32
CA ALA A 245 -20.11 -6.39 -25.44
C ALA A 245 -19.49 -5.06 -25.86
N LYS A 246 -20.30 -3.99 -25.97
CA LYS A 246 -19.80 -2.65 -26.32
C LYS A 246 -18.89 -2.03 -25.24
N LEU A 247 -19.04 -2.47 -23.99
CA LEU A 247 -18.22 -2.04 -22.86
C LEU A 247 -17.08 -3.01 -22.54
N HIS A 248 -16.89 -4.08 -23.33
CA HIS A 248 -15.87 -5.10 -23.11
C HIS A 248 -15.93 -5.75 -21.71
N VAL A 249 -17.15 -6.06 -21.24
CA VAL A 249 -17.43 -6.71 -19.95
C VAL A 249 -18.31 -7.95 -20.10
N GLU A 250 -18.11 -8.71 -21.18
CA GLU A 250 -18.85 -9.94 -21.51
C GLU A 250 -18.76 -10.98 -20.39
N GLN A 251 -17.64 -10.99 -19.65
CA GLN A 251 -17.43 -11.82 -18.46
C GLN A 251 -18.49 -11.68 -17.36
N LEU A 252 -19.31 -10.62 -17.37
CA LEU A 252 -20.45 -10.49 -16.46
C LEU A 252 -21.58 -11.48 -16.79
N MET A 253 -21.68 -11.91 -18.06
CA MET A 253 -22.69 -12.86 -18.51
C MET A 253 -22.46 -14.28 -17.98
N ASP A 254 -21.22 -14.59 -17.57
CA ASP A 254 -20.89 -15.87 -16.91
C ASP A 254 -21.44 -15.97 -15.48
N ILE A 255 -21.94 -14.86 -14.91
CA ILE A 255 -22.48 -14.87 -13.55
C ILE A 255 -23.88 -15.52 -13.61
N PRO A 256 -24.11 -16.63 -12.88
CA PRO A 256 -25.41 -17.29 -12.89
C PRO A 256 -26.53 -16.35 -12.44
N ASN A 257 -27.59 -16.28 -13.24
CA ASN A 257 -28.75 -15.42 -13.01
C ASN A 257 -28.39 -13.94 -12.87
N PHE A 258 -27.40 -13.45 -13.63
CA PHE A 258 -27.03 -12.05 -13.62
C PHE A 258 -28.21 -11.16 -14.04
N ASP A 259 -28.66 -10.31 -13.12
CA ASP A 259 -29.67 -9.30 -13.38
C ASP A 259 -29.08 -7.91 -13.13
N SER A 260 -28.91 -7.16 -14.22
CA SER A 260 -28.43 -5.78 -14.16
C SER A 260 -29.34 -4.88 -13.32
N ALA A 261 -30.65 -5.16 -13.22
CA ALA A 261 -31.57 -4.38 -12.41
C ALA A 261 -31.21 -4.43 -10.92
N LEU A 262 -30.71 -5.59 -10.44
CA LEU A 262 -30.30 -5.76 -9.05
C LEU A 262 -29.06 -4.93 -8.68
N VAL A 263 -28.21 -4.58 -9.66
CA VAL A 263 -26.97 -3.84 -9.42
C VAL A 263 -27.00 -2.38 -9.88
N ASN A 264 -27.90 -2.03 -10.81
CA ASN A 264 -28.04 -0.68 -11.38
C ASN A 264 -28.21 0.41 -10.31
N ASP A 265 -28.83 0.03 -9.21
CA ASP A 265 -29.15 0.91 -8.10
C ASP A 265 -27.93 1.28 -7.24
N PHE A 266 -26.82 0.53 -7.33
CA PHE A 266 -25.55 0.85 -6.68
C PHE A 266 -24.69 1.85 -7.46
N PHE A 267 -24.90 1.95 -8.77
CA PHE A 267 -24.07 2.72 -9.69
C PHE A 267 -24.77 3.99 -10.23
N LYS A 268 -25.80 4.49 -9.54
CA LYS A 268 -26.52 5.72 -9.97
C LYS A 268 -25.61 6.97 -9.91
N GLU A 269 -24.58 6.96 -9.08
CA GLU A 269 -23.60 8.04 -8.93
C GLU A 269 -22.52 8.04 -10.02
N ALA A 270 -22.88 7.67 -11.25
CA ALA A 270 -21.96 7.48 -12.37
C ALA A 270 -21.13 8.72 -12.75
N THR A 271 -21.58 9.93 -12.42
CA THR A 271 -20.83 11.17 -12.68
C THR A 271 -19.72 11.45 -11.68
N ASN A 272 -19.67 10.72 -10.56
CA ASN A 272 -18.64 10.89 -9.54
C ASN A 272 -17.36 10.12 -9.92
N SER A 273 -16.44 10.80 -10.61
CA SER A 273 -15.16 10.23 -11.06
C SER A 273 -14.31 9.69 -9.90
N GLY A 274 -14.34 10.35 -8.74
CA GLY A 274 -13.65 9.89 -7.54
C GLY A 274 -14.22 8.58 -7.00
N LEU A 275 -15.54 8.41 -7.06
CA LEU A 275 -16.20 7.15 -6.68
C LEU A 275 -15.83 5.99 -7.60
N ARG A 276 -15.77 6.24 -8.92
CA ARG A 276 -15.30 5.24 -9.88
C ARG A 276 -13.88 4.78 -9.55
N LEU A 277 -12.97 5.72 -9.30
CA LEU A 277 -11.57 5.42 -8.97
C LEU A 277 -11.41 4.70 -7.62
N ALA A 278 -12.17 5.11 -6.60
CA ALA A 278 -12.19 4.43 -5.32
C ALA A 278 -12.73 3.00 -5.43
N PHE A 279 -13.79 2.81 -6.23
CA PHE A 279 -14.36 1.49 -6.49
C PHE A 279 -13.37 0.59 -7.22
N GLN A 280 -12.71 1.11 -8.25
CA GLN A 280 -11.63 0.43 -8.94
C GLN A 280 -10.51 0.01 -7.98
N THR A 281 -10.12 0.89 -7.05
CA THR A 281 -9.08 0.57 -6.05
C THR A 281 -9.50 -0.59 -5.13
N VAL A 282 -10.79 -0.72 -4.82
CA VAL A 282 -11.31 -1.89 -4.08
C VAL A 282 -11.21 -3.14 -4.93
N VAL A 283 -11.62 -3.09 -6.20
CA VAL A 283 -11.51 -4.23 -7.13
C VAL A 283 -10.05 -4.67 -7.29
N ASP A 284 -9.13 -3.73 -7.48
CA ASP A 284 -7.69 -3.98 -7.61
C ASP A 284 -7.14 -4.66 -6.35
N ARG A 285 -7.51 -4.20 -5.15
CA ARG A 285 -7.10 -4.81 -3.87
C ARG A 285 -7.64 -6.23 -3.72
N VAL A 286 -8.88 -6.48 -4.12
CA VAL A 286 -9.49 -7.82 -4.05
C VAL A 286 -8.83 -8.75 -5.06
N ALA A 287 -8.56 -8.27 -6.28
CA ALA A 287 -7.84 -9.02 -7.30
C ALA A 287 -6.43 -9.41 -6.83
N ARG A 288 -5.72 -8.49 -6.17
CA ARG A 288 -4.43 -8.75 -5.52
C ARG A 288 -4.53 -9.89 -4.50
N VAL A 289 -5.51 -9.85 -3.61
CA VAL A 289 -5.72 -10.91 -2.60
C VAL A 289 -6.02 -12.26 -3.26
N ILE A 290 -6.85 -12.29 -4.30
CA ILE A 290 -7.17 -13.52 -5.05
C ILE A 290 -5.92 -14.06 -5.75
N ALA A 291 -5.15 -13.19 -6.42
CA ALA A 291 -3.93 -13.58 -7.11
C ALA A 291 -2.88 -14.13 -6.13
N PHE A 292 -2.69 -13.50 -4.97
CA PHE A 292 -1.83 -14.05 -3.92
C PHE A 292 -2.26 -15.42 -3.44
N SER A 293 -3.56 -15.62 -3.18
CA SER A 293 -4.08 -16.94 -2.79
C SER A 293 -3.78 -18.00 -3.85
N ARG A 294 -3.91 -17.67 -5.14
CA ARG A 294 -3.59 -18.59 -6.26
C ARG A 294 -2.09 -18.86 -6.41
N MET A 295 -1.22 -17.91 -6.08
CA MET A 295 0.24 -18.12 -6.12
C MET A 295 0.73 -19.03 -5.01
N ALA A 296 0.08 -18.98 -3.84
CA ALA A 296 0.40 -19.84 -2.70
C ALA A 296 -0.12 -21.28 -2.87
N GLU A 297 -1.01 -21.53 -3.82
CA GLU A 297 -1.54 -22.85 -4.12
C GLU A 297 -0.60 -23.65 -5.02
N ILE A 298 -0.39 -24.92 -4.69
CA ILE A 298 0.40 -25.88 -5.48
C ILE A 298 -0.36 -26.16 -6.79
N PRO A 299 0.31 -26.22 -7.95
CA PRO A 299 -0.34 -26.51 -9.22
C PRO A 299 -1.10 -27.85 -9.16
N GLY A 300 -2.42 -27.80 -9.30
CA GLY A 300 -3.31 -28.97 -9.28
C GLY A 300 -4.66 -28.76 -8.58
N GLU A 301 -4.79 -27.76 -7.70
CA GLU A 301 -6.08 -27.44 -7.06
C GLU A 301 -6.92 -26.49 -7.91
N HIS A 302 -8.15 -26.92 -8.23
CA HIS A 302 -9.11 -26.11 -8.96
C HIS A 302 -9.56 -24.88 -8.16
N ARG A 303 -9.77 -23.78 -8.90
CA ARG A 303 -10.43 -22.51 -8.52
C ARG A 303 -11.22 -22.58 -7.20
N LYS A 304 -10.57 -22.28 -6.07
CA LYS A 304 -11.31 -22.18 -4.81
C LYS A 304 -12.30 -21.02 -4.88
N SER A 305 -13.53 -21.31 -4.46
CA SER A 305 -14.53 -20.29 -4.15
C SER A 305 -13.97 -19.33 -3.10
N PRO A 306 -14.39 -18.06 -3.10
CA PRO A 306 -13.89 -17.07 -2.14
C PRO A 306 -14.09 -17.55 -0.70
N THR A 307 -13.06 -17.37 0.13
CA THR A 307 -13.19 -17.69 1.55
C THR A 307 -14.22 -16.76 2.20
N ILE A 308 -14.91 -17.25 3.23
CA ILE A 308 -15.89 -16.46 3.99
C ILE A 308 -15.24 -15.16 4.52
N GLY A 309 -13.96 -15.22 4.90
CA GLY A 309 -13.18 -14.05 5.33
C GLY A 309 -12.99 -13.00 4.23
N GLN A 310 -12.67 -13.42 3.00
CA GLN A 310 -12.57 -12.52 1.84
C GLN A 310 -13.92 -11.85 1.55
N LEU A 311 -15.02 -12.60 1.58
CA LEU A 311 -16.36 -12.07 1.36
C LEU A 311 -16.77 -11.07 2.44
N LYS A 312 -16.44 -11.34 3.71
CA LYS A 312 -16.74 -10.44 4.83
C LYS A 312 -15.96 -9.13 4.74
N THR A 313 -14.69 -9.19 4.32
CA THR A 313 -13.87 -8.01 4.08
C THR A 313 -14.42 -7.18 2.92
N LEU A 314 -14.71 -7.84 1.80
CA LEU A 314 -15.32 -7.20 0.64
C LEU A 314 -16.66 -6.54 0.97
N TYR A 315 -17.51 -7.22 1.75
CA TYR A 315 -18.77 -6.67 2.22
C TYR A 315 -18.56 -5.38 3.02
N ARG A 316 -17.63 -5.37 3.98
CA ARG A 316 -17.34 -4.18 4.81
C ARG A 316 -16.81 -3.00 3.99
N GLU A 317 -16.05 -3.27 2.94
CA GLU A 317 -15.47 -2.23 2.09
C GLU A 317 -16.46 -1.69 1.06
N LEU A 318 -17.29 -2.55 0.45
CA LEU A 318 -18.27 -2.16 -0.56
C LEU A 318 -19.52 -1.52 0.01
N LEU A 319 -19.91 -1.92 1.22
CA LEU A 319 -21.21 -1.58 1.78
C LEU A 319 -21.02 -0.82 3.11
N PRO A 320 -21.32 0.50 3.18
CA PRO A 320 -21.24 1.25 4.42
C PRO A 320 -22.00 0.59 5.56
N VAL A 321 -21.37 0.51 6.74
CA VAL A 321 -21.98 0.01 7.98
C VAL A 321 -23.25 0.79 8.34
N ARG A 322 -23.28 2.09 7.98
CA ARG A 322 -24.42 2.99 8.17
C ARG A 322 -25.28 3.12 6.92
N PHE A 323 -25.62 2.02 6.27
CA PHE A 323 -26.90 2.00 5.56
C PHE A 323 -28.01 2.09 6.61
N GLN A 324 -28.24 3.31 7.12
CA GLN A 324 -29.55 3.61 7.66
C GLN A 324 -30.54 3.29 6.54
N PRO A 325 -31.67 2.63 6.84
CA PRO A 325 -32.73 2.49 5.87
C PRO A 325 -33.10 3.93 5.49
N PHE A 326 -32.63 4.40 4.34
CA PHE A 326 -33.20 5.59 3.73
C PHE A 326 -34.70 5.32 3.71
N LYS A 327 -35.51 6.31 4.11
CA LYS A 327 -36.98 6.23 4.19
C LYS A 327 -37.67 5.92 2.83
N SER A 328 -36.93 5.47 1.82
CA SER A 328 -37.46 4.78 0.65
C SER A 328 -37.58 3.29 0.97
N ALA A 329 -38.81 2.77 0.97
CA ALA A 329 -39.05 1.33 0.95
C ALA A 329 -38.23 0.70 -0.20
N GLY A 330 -37.29 -0.21 0.11
CA GLY A 330 -36.68 -1.10 -0.89
C GLY A 330 -35.25 -0.83 -1.38
N PHE A 331 -34.29 -0.38 -0.55
CA PHE A 331 -32.89 -0.20 -0.98
C PHE A 331 -31.83 -0.74 0.01
N PRO A 332 -30.83 -1.51 -0.44
CA PRO A 332 -30.91 -2.66 -1.33
C PRO A 332 -31.30 -3.93 -0.53
N LEU A 333 -32.14 -4.78 -1.12
CA LEU A 333 -32.49 -6.09 -0.57
C LEU A 333 -31.26 -7.01 -0.49
N LYS A 334 -31.40 -8.12 0.24
CA LYS A 334 -30.34 -9.14 0.39
C LYS A 334 -29.81 -9.61 -0.98
N GLU A 335 -30.71 -9.79 -1.94
CA GLU A 335 -30.39 -10.23 -3.31
C GLU A 335 -29.52 -9.22 -4.07
N ASN A 336 -29.84 -7.92 -4.00
CA ASN A 336 -29.03 -6.86 -4.59
C ASN A 336 -27.58 -6.89 -4.05
N ARG A 337 -27.43 -7.01 -2.72
CA ARG A 337 -26.11 -7.05 -2.08
C ARG A 337 -25.31 -8.28 -2.52
N GLN A 338 -25.97 -9.43 -2.60
CA GLN A 338 -25.33 -10.67 -3.09
C GLN A 338 -24.93 -10.54 -4.56
N MET A 339 -25.78 -9.95 -5.41
CA MET A 339 -25.45 -9.72 -6.82
C MET A 339 -24.25 -8.77 -6.97
N LEU A 340 -24.20 -7.68 -6.21
CA LEU A 340 -23.06 -6.75 -6.21
C LEU A 340 -21.76 -7.48 -5.84
N LEU A 341 -21.78 -8.30 -4.78
CA LEU A 341 -20.59 -9.07 -4.37
C LEU A 341 -20.15 -10.05 -5.46
N ARG A 342 -21.08 -10.76 -6.10
CA ARG A 342 -20.78 -11.68 -7.21
C ARG A 342 -20.13 -10.95 -8.39
N VAL A 343 -20.67 -9.79 -8.76
CA VAL A 343 -20.13 -8.94 -9.83
C VAL A 343 -18.71 -8.49 -9.51
N VAL A 344 -18.49 -7.90 -8.32
CA VAL A 344 -17.16 -7.42 -7.93
C VAL A 344 -16.16 -8.57 -7.87
N PHE A 345 -16.56 -9.70 -7.30
CA PHE A 345 -15.70 -10.87 -7.21
C PHE A 345 -15.35 -11.45 -8.59
N LYS A 346 -16.31 -11.53 -9.52
CA LYS A 346 -16.06 -11.99 -10.88
C LYS A 346 -15.06 -11.09 -11.62
N ILE A 347 -15.24 -9.77 -11.53
CA ILE A 347 -14.31 -8.80 -12.13
C ILE A 347 -12.92 -8.94 -11.49
N ALA A 348 -12.84 -8.94 -10.16
CA ALA A 348 -11.57 -9.06 -9.44
C ALA A 348 -10.87 -10.39 -9.74
N SER A 349 -11.61 -11.48 -9.93
CA SER A 349 -11.09 -12.80 -10.28
C SER A 349 -10.53 -12.84 -11.71
N SER A 350 -11.18 -12.16 -12.65
CA SER A 350 -10.67 -11.98 -14.02
C SER A 350 -9.37 -11.16 -14.01
N LEU A 351 -9.38 -10.04 -13.29
CA LEU A 351 -8.22 -9.18 -13.08
C LEU A 351 -7.06 -9.92 -12.41
N ALA A 352 -7.34 -10.76 -11.41
CA ALA A 352 -6.34 -11.61 -10.77
C ALA A 352 -5.66 -12.54 -11.77
N SER A 353 -6.42 -13.17 -12.67
CA SER A 353 -5.85 -14.01 -13.73
C SER A 353 -4.95 -13.21 -14.68
N ALA A 354 -5.36 -12.00 -15.06
CA ALA A 354 -4.56 -11.12 -15.89
C ALA A 354 -3.26 -10.67 -15.18
N ILE A 355 -3.30 -10.38 -13.88
CA ILE A 355 -2.10 -10.08 -13.07
C ILE A 355 -1.16 -11.28 -13.10
N LEU A 356 -1.64 -12.49 -12.81
CA LEU A 356 -0.82 -13.70 -12.79
C LEU A 356 -0.16 -13.99 -14.15
N ALA A 357 -0.86 -13.72 -15.26
CA ALA A 357 -0.28 -13.87 -16.59
C ALA A 357 0.86 -12.87 -16.86
N ASN A 358 0.86 -11.71 -16.19
CA ASN A 358 1.87 -10.66 -16.33
C ASN A 358 2.98 -10.72 -15.27
N LEU A 359 2.88 -11.56 -14.24
CA LEU A 359 3.95 -11.70 -13.25
C LEU A 359 5.22 -12.40 -13.79
N PRO A 360 5.14 -13.44 -14.65
CA PRO A 360 6.31 -14.06 -15.25
C PRO A 360 7.15 -13.12 -16.12
N THR A 361 6.55 -12.04 -16.65
CA THR A 361 7.29 -11.04 -17.44
C THR A 361 8.06 -10.05 -16.55
N MET A 362 7.79 -10.05 -15.24
CA MET A 362 8.48 -9.21 -14.24
C MET A 362 9.72 -9.91 -13.67
N GLY A 363 9.56 -11.17 -13.26
CA GLY A 363 10.63 -12.00 -12.72
C GLY A 363 11.20 -12.90 -13.82
N GLY A 364 12.40 -12.58 -14.32
CA GLY A 364 13.13 -13.53 -15.17
C GLY A 364 13.30 -14.85 -14.42
N LYS A 365 12.52 -15.87 -14.80
CA LYS A 365 12.50 -17.29 -14.40
C LYS A 365 12.75 -17.75 -12.95
N PHE A 366 13.27 -16.96 -11.98
CA PHE A 366 13.83 -17.55 -10.75
C PHE A 366 13.78 -16.69 -9.47
N SER A 367 12.81 -15.78 -9.32
CA SER A 367 12.67 -15.09 -8.02
C SER A 367 11.22 -15.10 -7.50
N PRO A 368 10.98 -15.59 -6.27
CA PRO A 368 9.65 -15.60 -5.68
C PRO A 368 9.19 -14.16 -5.41
N VAL A 369 8.03 -13.81 -5.97
CA VAL A 369 7.35 -12.54 -5.68
C VAL A 369 6.81 -12.61 -4.24
N VAL A 370 7.29 -11.69 -3.39
CA VAL A 370 6.94 -11.62 -1.97
C VAL A 370 5.64 -10.86 -1.76
N SER A 371 5.54 -9.72 -2.43
CA SER A 371 4.40 -8.79 -2.36
C SER A 371 4.28 -8.09 -3.71
N PHE A 372 3.08 -7.64 -4.07
CA PHE A 372 2.86 -6.82 -5.26
C PHE A 372 1.65 -5.94 -5.06
N GLU A 373 1.60 -4.83 -5.78
CA GLU A 373 0.52 -3.85 -5.74
C GLU A 373 0.22 -3.32 -7.14
N LEU A 374 -1.06 -3.06 -7.41
CA LEU A 374 -1.50 -2.32 -8.59
C LEU A 374 -1.62 -0.84 -8.25
N VAL A 375 -0.92 -0.01 -9.01
CA VAL A 375 -0.97 1.44 -8.88
C VAL A 375 -1.77 2.02 -10.04
N PRO A 376 -2.82 2.82 -9.75
CA PRO A 376 -3.53 3.56 -10.78
C PRO A 376 -2.59 4.47 -11.58
N THR A 377 -2.76 4.51 -12.89
CA THR A 377 -1.96 5.40 -13.76
C THR A 377 -2.85 6.44 -14.43
N PRO A 378 -2.29 7.63 -14.76
CA PRO A 378 -3.05 8.66 -15.48
C PRO A 378 -3.27 8.32 -16.97
N ARG A 379 -2.64 7.25 -17.49
CA ARG A 379 -2.68 6.87 -18.92
C ARG A 379 -4.01 6.25 -19.35
N GLY A 380 -4.90 5.93 -18.41
CA GLY A 380 -6.22 5.36 -18.67
C GLY A 380 -6.58 4.28 -17.64
N SER A 381 -7.85 3.90 -17.61
CA SER A 381 -8.41 2.97 -16.62
C SER A 381 -7.99 1.51 -16.81
N ASN A 382 -7.40 1.12 -17.95
CA ASN A 382 -6.76 -0.19 -18.16
C ASN A 382 -5.28 -0.25 -17.80
N PHE A 383 -4.62 0.90 -17.69
CA PHE A 383 -3.19 0.95 -17.43
C PHE A 383 -2.95 0.95 -15.92
N ARG A 384 -2.18 -0.03 -15.45
CA ARG A 384 -1.70 -0.10 -14.07
C ARG A 384 -0.18 -0.17 -14.07
N ALA A 385 0.44 0.48 -13.09
CA ALA A 385 1.82 0.15 -12.76
C ALA A 385 1.77 -0.98 -11.74
N LEU A 386 2.23 -2.16 -12.13
CA LEU A 386 2.39 -3.28 -11.21
C LEU A 386 3.74 -3.08 -10.51
N ILE A 387 3.71 -3.02 -9.18
CA ILE A 387 4.91 -2.95 -8.35
C ILE A 387 5.04 -4.30 -7.67
N ALA A 388 6.17 -4.97 -7.82
CA ALA A 388 6.45 -6.25 -7.18
C ALA A 388 7.70 -6.14 -6.32
N VAL A 389 7.65 -6.72 -5.13
CA VAL A 389 8.77 -6.93 -4.22
C VAL A 389 9.25 -8.36 -4.43
N VAL A 390 10.52 -8.50 -4.80
CA VAL A 390 11.13 -9.76 -5.23
C VAL A 390 12.42 -9.98 -4.46
N TYR A 391 12.69 -11.21 -4.01
CA TYR A 391 14.00 -11.54 -3.44
C TYR A 391 15.05 -11.61 -4.55
N PRO A 392 16.29 -11.14 -4.31
CA PRO A 392 17.39 -11.42 -5.24
C PRO A 392 17.50 -12.94 -5.41
N PRO A 393 17.77 -13.45 -6.63
CA PRO A 393 18.05 -14.87 -6.81
C PRO A 393 19.20 -15.22 -5.88
N GLU A 394 19.01 -16.23 -5.03
CA GLU A 394 20.10 -16.74 -4.21
C GLU A 394 21.25 -17.06 -5.17
N SER A 395 22.37 -16.38 -4.99
CA SER A 395 23.61 -16.78 -5.64
C SER A 395 23.93 -18.15 -5.07
N HIS A 396 23.50 -19.21 -5.76
CA HIS A 396 23.93 -20.57 -5.47
C HIS A 396 25.45 -20.54 -5.48
N SER A 397 26.05 -20.53 -4.29
CA SER A 397 27.44 -20.86 -4.11
C SER A 397 27.60 -22.23 -4.71
N SER A 398 28.40 -22.30 -5.78
CA SER A 398 28.88 -23.52 -6.38
C SER A 398 29.78 -24.23 -5.37
N GLU A 399 29.19 -24.86 -4.36
CA GLU A 399 29.83 -25.86 -3.50
C GLU A 399 29.16 -27.20 -3.78
N SER A 400 29.53 -27.80 -4.92
CA SER A 400 29.53 -29.25 -5.10
C SER A 400 30.19 -29.59 -6.43
N LYS A 401 31.51 -29.81 -6.39
CA LYS A 401 32.22 -30.72 -7.30
C LYS A 401 33.66 -30.90 -6.82
N GLN A 402 33.84 -31.68 -5.75
CA GLN A 402 34.94 -32.64 -5.70
C GLN A 402 34.63 -33.71 -4.65
N SER A 403 33.82 -34.70 -5.04
CA SER A 403 33.98 -36.04 -4.52
C SER A 403 33.86 -37.03 -5.67
N ASN A 404 35.00 -37.67 -5.92
CA ASN A 404 35.22 -39.03 -6.42
C ASN A 404 34.81 -39.42 -7.83
N ILE A 405 35.77 -40.15 -8.44
CA ILE A 405 35.78 -41.10 -9.57
C ILE A 405 37.14 -40.83 -10.25
N ASP A 406 38.19 -41.65 -10.16
CA ASP A 406 38.24 -43.10 -10.36
C ASP A 406 39.45 -43.80 -9.69
N THR A 407 39.19 -45.03 -9.26
CA THR A 407 40.11 -46.15 -9.15
C THR A 407 40.55 -46.65 -10.53
N ASN A 408 41.86 -46.74 -10.81
CA ASN A 408 42.51 -48.02 -11.19
C ASN A 408 44.03 -47.91 -11.37
N GLU A 409 44.70 -48.87 -10.73
CA GLU A 409 45.93 -49.61 -11.07
C GLU A 409 46.99 -48.97 -11.99
N LEU A 410 48.23 -48.91 -11.47
CA LEU A 410 49.41 -49.53 -12.07
C LEU A 410 50.54 -49.65 -11.03
N THR A 411 51.14 -50.83 -10.99
CA THR A 411 52.29 -51.33 -10.22
C THR A 411 53.55 -50.44 -10.35
N PRO A 412 54.54 -50.57 -9.44
CA PRO A 412 55.65 -51.48 -9.76
C PRO A 412 56.19 -52.32 -8.59
N GLU A 413 56.84 -53.38 -9.04
CA GLU A 413 57.73 -54.35 -8.42
C GLU A 413 58.72 -53.83 -7.34
N ALA A 414 58.97 -54.74 -6.39
CA ALA A 414 60.26 -55.18 -5.84
C ALA A 414 61.43 -54.21 -5.58
N GLY A 415 61.94 -54.28 -4.34
CA GLY A 415 63.27 -53.83 -3.90
C GLY A 415 63.25 -53.56 -2.39
N SER A 416 63.54 -54.54 -1.53
CA SER A 416 64.88 -54.92 -1.02
C SER A 416 65.22 -54.24 0.31
N GLU A 417 65.57 -55.08 1.30
CA GLU A 417 66.36 -54.81 2.51
C GLU A 417 65.65 -53.95 3.60
N SER A 418 65.54 -54.35 4.87
CA SER A 418 66.37 -55.21 5.73
C SER A 418 65.58 -55.68 6.95
#